data_AF-A0A9E0S8E6-F1
#
_entry.id   AF-A0A9E0S8E6-F1
#
_cell.length_a   1.000
_cell.length_b   1.000
_cell.length_c   1.000
_cell.angle_alpha   90.00
_cell.angle_beta   90.00
_cell.angle_gamma   90.00
#
_symmetry.space_group_name_H-M   'P 1'
#
loop_
_entity.id
_entity.type
_entity.pdbx_description
1 polymer ?
#
loop_
_entity_poly.entity_id
_entity_poly.type
_entity_poly.pdbx_seq_one_letter_code
_entity_poly.pdbx_strand_id
1 'polypeptide(L)'
;MKNKKNTYLLVVLVIGVWGTIAFKVVKGLNTELPETVLKENVSTKSFKIEVPIDTFSISLMDRDPFLGTFLRRHKKPKTKKIKSVVWQPIEYLGIVKSNNQNIFIVTINGKQSLLKKGQFKDSVQLISGNFKQVTMRYKNRIKAFAIKERK
;
A
#
# COMPACT_ATOMS: atom_id res chain seq x y z
N MET A 1 48.83 -37.41 -31.02
CA MET A 1 48.46 -36.08 -30.47
C MET A 1 48.35 -35.11 -31.63
N LYS A 2 47.12 -34.70 -31.99
CA LYS A 2 46.82 -33.91 -33.20
C LYS A 2 47.30 -32.46 -33.01
N ASN A 3 48.05 -31.91 -33.98
CA ASN A 3 48.62 -30.56 -33.92
C ASN A 3 47.54 -29.47 -33.74
N LYS A 4 47.42 -28.90 -32.53
CA LYS A 4 46.42 -27.86 -32.19
C LYS A 4 46.89 -26.41 -32.45
N LYS A 5 47.90 -26.21 -33.32
CA LYS A 5 48.53 -24.90 -33.55
C LYS A 5 47.51 -23.81 -33.93
N ASN A 6 46.53 -24.15 -34.77
CA ASN A 6 45.47 -23.23 -35.19
C ASN A 6 44.56 -22.81 -34.02
N THR A 7 44.29 -23.72 -33.07
CA THR A 7 43.48 -23.40 -31.88
C THR A 7 44.23 -22.44 -30.95
N TYR A 8 45.52 -22.65 -30.72
CA TYR A 8 46.33 -21.73 -29.92
C TYR A 8 46.45 -20.35 -30.59
N LEU A 9 46.64 -20.31 -31.91
CA LEU A 9 46.64 -19.06 -32.68
C LEU A 9 45.30 -18.31 -32.55
N LEU A 10 44.18 -19.04 -32.65
CA LEU A 10 42.84 -18.48 -32.51
C LEU A 10 42.60 -17.92 -31.10
N VAL A 11 43.04 -18.63 -30.06
CA VAL A 11 42.89 -18.19 -28.66
C VAL A 11 43.69 -16.90 -28.41
N VAL A 12 44.92 -16.80 -28.89
CA VAL A 12 45.73 -15.58 -28.76
C VAL A 12 45.05 -14.39 -29.46
N LEU A 13 44.49 -14.61 -30.65
CA LEU A 13 43.78 -13.57 -31.40
C LEU A 13 42.52 -13.09 -30.66
N VAL A 14 41.75 -14.02 -30.09
CA VAL A 14 40.54 -13.70 -29.30
C VAL A 14 40.90 -12.88 -28.05
N ILE A 15 41.95 -13.26 -27.33
CA ILE A 15 42.44 -12.50 -26.16
C ILE A 15 42.88 -11.10 -26.57
N GLY A 16 43.53 -10.94 -27.73
CA GLY A 16 43.90 -9.64 -28.27
C GLY A 16 42.69 -8.72 -28.49
N VAL A 17 41.64 -9.23 -29.12
CA VAL A 17 40.40 -8.45 -29.35
C VAL A 17 39.76 -8.04 -28.02
N TRP A 18 39.56 -8.98 -27.11
CA TRP A 18 38.95 -8.67 -25.81
C TRP A 18 39.78 -7.73 -24.93
N GLY A 19 41.11 -7.88 -24.95
CA GLY A 19 42.02 -6.97 -24.25
C GLY A 19 41.89 -5.53 -24.74
N THR A 20 41.75 -5.32 -26.05
CA THR A 20 41.59 -3.97 -26.62
C THR A 20 40.26 -3.32 -26.22
N ILE A 21 39.19 -4.12 -26.15
CA ILE A 21 37.87 -3.64 -25.72
C ILE A 21 37.92 -3.23 -24.25
N ALA A 22 38.49 -4.07 -23.38
CA ALA A 22 38.63 -3.78 -21.96
C ALA A 22 39.47 -2.51 -21.70
N PHE A 23 40.59 -2.36 -22.42
CA PHE A 23 41.46 -1.18 -22.30
C PHE A 23 40.73 0.13 -22.67
N LYS A 24 39.96 0.13 -23.76
CA LYS A 24 39.20 1.31 -24.19
C LYS A 24 38.14 1.74 -23.17
N VAL A 25 37.45 0.78 -22.56
CA VAL A 25 36.43 1.05 -21.53
C VAL A 25 37.05 1.73 -20.31
N VAL A 26 38.16 1.18 -19.77
CA VAL A 26 38.83 1.75 -18.60
C VAL A 26 39.36 3.17 -18.89
N LYS A 27 39.96 3.38 -20.07
CA LYS A 27 40.46 4.70 -20.47
C LYS A 27 39.33 5.73 -20.61
N GLY A 28 38.18 5.33 -21.16
CA GLY A 28 37.03 6.22 -21.31
C GLY A 28 36.46 6.69 -19.97
N LEU A 29 36.40 5.79 -18.97
CA LEU A 29 35.85 6.11 -17.65
C LEU A 29 36.79 6.99 -16.79
N ASN A 30 38.10 6.96 -17.04
CA ASN A 30 39.09 7.74 -16.30
C ASN A 30 39.45 9.08 -16.98
N THR A 31 38.59 9.60 -17.86
CA THR A 31 38.81 10.93 -18.43
C THR A 31 38.37 11.97 -17.41
N GLU A 32 39.31 12.79 -16.93
CA GLU A 32 39.01 13.87 -16.00
C GLU A 32 38.03 14.86 -16.67
N LEU A 33 36.90 15.07 -16.00
CA LEU A 33 35.86 16.00 -16.43
C LEU A 33 36.42 17.44 -16.31
N PRO A 34 36.14 18.35 -17.26
CA PRO A 34 36.58 19.73 -17.14
C PRO A 34 35.89 20.39 -15.93
N GLU A 35 36.69 21.06 -15.09
CA GLU A 35 36.18 21.79 -13.92
C GLU A 35 35.20 22.89 -14.35
N THR A 36 34.00 22.88 -13.79
CA THR A 36 32.97 23.88 -14.06
C THR A 36 33.32 25.19 -13.35
N VAL A 37 33.66 26.22 -14.11
CA VAL A 37 33.93 27.56 -13.56
C VAL A 37 32.63 28.20 -13.07
N LEU A 38 32.51 28.45 -11.77
CA LEU A 38 31.37 29.13 -11.17
C LEU A 38 31.40 30.62 -11.55
N LYS A 39 30.36 31.11 -12.24
CA LYS A 39 30.21 32.54 -12.55
C LYS A 39 29.89 33.32 -11.27
N GLU A 40 30.63 34.38 -11.02
CA GLU A 40 30.37 35.31 -9.91
C GLU A 40 29.02 36.01 -10.05
N ASN A 41 28.34 36.18 -8.93
CA ASN A 41 26.98 36.71 -8.84
C ASN A 41 26.96 38.22 -9.10
N VAL A 42 26.14 38.65 -10.07
CA VAL A 42 25.84 40.06 -10.34
C VAL A 42 25.03 40.66 -9.18
N SER A 43 25.50 41.79 -8.64
CA SER A 43 24.81 42.53 -7.59
C SER A 43 23.51 43.14 -8.11
N THR A 44 22.38 42.63 -7.61
CA THR A 44 21.05 43.12 -7.95
C THR A 44 20.64 44.21 -6.96
N LYS A 45 20.46 45.45 -7.44
CA LYS A 45 19.85 46.52 -6.62
C LYS A 45 18.39 46.18 -6.39
N SER A 46 17.98 46.04 -5.13
CA SER A 46 16.60 45.73 -4.77
C SER A 46 15.73 46.98 -4.91
N PHE A 47 14.78 46.97 -5.84
CA PHE A 47 13.74 48.00 -5.91
C PHE A 47 12.55 47.55 -5.06
N LYS A 48 12.13 48.38 -4.10
CA LYS A 48 10.98 48.09 -3.23
C LYS A 48 9.71 48.59 -3.90
N ILE A 49 8.90 47.67 -4.41
CA ILE A 49 7.61 47.96 -5.05
C ILE A 49 6.54 47.97 -3.96
N GLU A 50 6.04 49.15 -3.59
CA GLU A 50 4.97 49.34 -2.61
C GLU A 50 3.60 49.39 -3.33
N VAL A 51 3.18 48.27 -3.90
CA VAL A 51 1.83 48.12 -4.46
C VAL A 51 0.94 47.50 -3.38
N PRO A 52 -0.15 48.17 -2.95
CA PRO A 52 -1.10 47.58 -2.02
C PRO A 52 -1.77 46.38 -2.68
N ILE A 53 -1.63 45.21 -2.04
CA ILE A 53 -2.21 43.95 -2.52
C ILE A 53 -3.67 43.92 -2.08
N ASP A 54 -4.60 43.91 -3.04
CA ASP A 54 -6.02 43.75 -2.74
C ASP A 54 -6.30 42.33 -2.20
N THR A 55 -7.13 42.24 -1.17
CA THR A 55 -7.50 40.97 -0.53
C THR A 55 -8.81 40.49 -1.12
N PHE A 56 -8.73 39.57 -2.08
CA PHE A 56 -9.90 38.86 -2.55
C PHE A 56 -10.15 37.61 -1.70
N SER A 57 -11.41 37.30 -1.46
CA SER A 57 -11.81 36.04 -0.85
C SER A 57 -12.42 35.14 -1.92
N ILE A 58 -11.89 33.92 -2.03
CA ILE A 58 -12.42 32.91 -2.96
C ILE A 58 -13.53 32.17 -2.22
N SER A 59 -14.79 32.40 -2.63
CA SER A 59 -15.88 31.56 -2.19
C SER A 59 -15.75 30.18 -2.87
N LEU A 60 -15.75 29.10 -2.09
CA LEU A 60 -15.76 27.74 -2.62
C LEU A 60 -17.14 27.49 -3.27
N MET A 61 -17.25 27.72 -4.57
CA MET A 61 -18.40 27.31 -5.36
C MET A 61 -18.20 25.86 -5.82
N ASP A 62 -19.19 25.01 -5.51
CA ASP A 62 -19.14 23.56 -5.79
C ASP A 62 -19.20 23.21 -7.30
N ARG A 63 -19.55 24.16 -8.18
CA ARG A 63 -19.83 23.90 -9.60
C ARG A 63 -19.39 25.05 -10.51
N ASP A 64 -18.88 24.67 -11.67
CA ASP A 64 -18.46 25.56 -12.77
C ASP A 64 -19.69 26.27 -13.40
N PRO A 65 -19.73 27.62 -13.42
CA PRO A 65 -20.86 28.40 -13.92
C PRO A 65 -21.01 28.39 -15.45
N PHE A 66 -20.05 27.84 -16.20
CA PHE A 66 -20.12 27.80 -17.66
C PHE A 66 -20.73 26.50 -18.22
N LEU A 67 -21.06 25.54 -17.34
CA LEU A 67 -21.41 24.18 -17.77
C LEU A 67 -22.89 23.98 -18.18
N GLY A 68 -23.70 25.03 -18.28
CA GLY A 68 -25.07 24.97 -18.83
C GLY A 68 -26.05 24.00 -18.15
N THR A 69 -25.72 23.45 -16.97
CA THR A 69 -26.55 22.46 -16.27
C THR A 69 -27.38 23.13 -15.18
N PHE A 70 -28.69 22.91 -15.20
CA PHE A 70 -29.62 23.45 -14.20
C PHE A 70 -29.31 22.95 -12.78
N LEU A 71 -29.40 23.85 -11.80
CA LEU A 71 -29.15 23.57 -10.38
C LEU A 71 -30.07 22.46 -9.85
N ARG A 72 -29.53 21.24 -9.74
CA ARG A 72 -30.25 20.12 -9.12
C ARG A 72 -30.09 20.24 -7.61
N ARG A 73 -31.18 20.56 -6.89
CA ARG A 73 -31.20 20.66 -5.43
C ARG A 73 -30.66 19.36 -4.80
N HIS A 74 -29.48 19.44 -4.18
CA HIS A 74 -28.90 18.33 -3.44
C HIS A 74 -29.84 17.94 -2.29
N LYS A 75 -30.48 16.77 -2.40
CA LYS A 75 -31.20 16.17 -1.27
C LYS A 75 -30.17 15.81 -0.22
N LYS A 76 -30.20 16.48 0.95
CA LYS A 76 -29.35 16.12 2.08
C LYS A 76 -29.50 14.62 2.36
N PRO A 77 -28.41 13.85 2.49
CA PRO A 77 -28.52 12.44 2.81
C PRO A 77 -29.22 12.32 4.16
N LYS A 78 -30.35 11.61 4.19
CA LYS A 78 -31.03 11.27 5.44
C LYS A 78 -30.07 10.40 6.24
N THR A 79 -29.44 10.95 7.28
CA THR A 79 -28.64 10.19 8.23
C THR A 79 -29.57 9.20 8.92
N LYS A 80 -29.52 7.93 8.52
CA LYS A 80 -30.22 6.86 9.24
C LYS A 80 -29.63 6.80 10.64
N LYS A 81 -30.43 7.07 11.67
CA LYS A 81 -30.04 6.85 13.07
C LYS A 81 -29.62 5.40 13.21
N ILE A 82 -28.33 5.19 13.43
CA ILE A 82 -27.69 3.89 13.62
C ILE A 82 -28.21 3.35 14.95
N LYS A 83 -29.18 2.42 14.92
CA LYS A 83 -29.56 1.67 16.13
C LYS A 83 -28.31 0.93 16.64
N SER A 84 -27.93 1.16 17.89
CA SER A 84 -26.86 0.43 18.56
C SER A 84 -27.35 -1.00 18.80
N VAL A 85 -26.55 -1.97 18.37
CA VAL A 85 -26.82 -3.40 18.61
C VAL A 85 -26.00 -3.80 19.82
N VAL A 86 -26.67 -4.24 20.88
CA VAL A 86 -26.01 -4.87 22.03
C VAL A 86 -25.51 -6.26 21.61
N TRP A 87 -24.22 -6.49 21.75
CA TRP A 87 -23.60 -7.79 21.47
C TRP A 87 -23.71 -8.70 22.67
N GLN A 88 -23.98 -9.97 22.42
CA GLN A 88 -23.84 -11.03 23.41
C GLN A 88 -22.35 -11.22 23.78
N PRO A 89 -22.03 -11.69 25.00
CA PRO A 89 -20.66 -12.03 25.36
C PRO A 89 -20.16 -13.16 24.47
N ILE A 90 -19.13 -12.85 23.68
CA ILE A 90 -18.47 -13.77 22.76
C ILE A 90 -16.99 -13.77 23.08
N GLU A 91 -16.43 -14.96 23.29
CA GLU A 91 -15.01 -15.16 23.54
C GLU A 91 -14.42 -16.10 22.49
N TYR A 92 -13.26 -15.72 21.94
CA TYR A 92 -12.52 -16.55 21.01
C TYR A 92 -11.46 -17.36 21.74
N LEU A 93 -11.54 -18.68 21.67
CA LEU A 93 -10.64 -19.58 22.39
C LEU A 93 -9.49 -20.10 21.51
N GLY A 94 -9.69 -20.18 20.19
CA GLY A 94 -8.63 -20.60 19.28
C GLY A 94 -9.14 -21.32 18.03
N ILE A 95 -8.20 -21.86 17.25
CA ILE A 95 -8.43 -22.48 15.96
C ILE A 95 -7.84 -23.90 15.94
N VAL A 96 -8.56 -24.83 15.34
CA VAL A 96 -8.14 -26.21 15.13
C VAL A 96 -8.23 -26.50 13.63
N LYS A 97 -7.21 -27.16 13.08
CA LYS A 97 -7.25 -27.67 11.71
C LYS A 97 -7.75 -29.10 11.70
N SER A 98 -8.74 -29.39 10.86
CA SER A 98 -9.25 -30.75 10.61
C SER A 98 -9.51 -30.91 9.12
N ASN A 99 -8.91 -31.92 8.48
CA ASN A 99 -9.10 -32.25 7.05
C ASN A 99 -9.03 -31.00 6.12
N ASN A 100 -7.97 -30.20 6.27
CA ASN A 100 -7.74 -28.93 5.57
C ASN A 100 -8.75 -27.81 5.83
N GLN A 101 -9.65 -27.97 6.80
CA GLN A 101 -10.61 -26.95 7.21
C GLN A 101 -10.23 -26.37 8.58
N ASN A 102 -10.33 -25.04 8.67
CA ASN A 102 -10.16 -24.32 9.93
C ASN A 102 -11.48 -24.33 10.71
N ILE A 103 -11.45 -24.88 11.91
CA ILE A 103 -12.56 -24.90 12.87
C ILE A 103 -12.20 -23.94 14.00
N PHE A 104 -13.08 -23.01 14.30
CA PHE A 104 -12.87 -21.98 15.31
C PHE A 104 -13.66 -22.34 16.57
N ILE A 105 -12.98 -22.30 17.71
CA ILE A 105 -13.55 -22.53 19.03
C ILE A 105 -13.98 -21.16 19.59
N VAL A 106 -15.28 -20.98 19.78
CA VAL A 106 -15.85 -19.75 20.33
C VAL A 106 -16.83 -20.07 21.45
N THR A 107 -16.89 -19.21 22.46
CA THR A 107 -17.89 -19.25 23.52
C THR A 107 -18.92 -18.16 23.25
N ILE A 108 -20.19 -18.53 23.09
CA ILE A 108 -21.30 -17.59 22.88
C ILE A 108 -22.25 -17.74 24.08
N ASN A 109 -22.49 -16.66 24.83
CA ASN A 109 -23.32 -16.71 26.06
C ASN A 109 -22.88 -17.80 27.05
N GLY A 110 -21.57 -18.01 27.22
CA GLY A 110 -21.03 -19.04 28.13
C GLY A 110 -21.09 -20.48 27.58
N LYS A 111 -21.66 -20.73 26.40
CA LYS A 111 -21.65 -22.05 25.75
C LYS A 111 -20.57 -22.13 24.69
N GLN A 112 -19.67 -23.10 24.81
CA GLN A 112 -18.63 -23.36 23.83
C GLN A 112 -19.22 -23.99 22.57
N SER A 113 -18.79 -23.55 21.40
CA SER A 113 -19.22 -24.04 20.09
C SER A 113 -18.06 -24.04 19.10
N LEU A 114 -18.09 -25.02 18.20
CA LEU A 114 -17.13 -25.17 17.10
C LEU A 114 -17.79 -24.66 15.81
N LEU A 115 -17.19 -23.66 15.17
CA LEU A 115 -17.72 -23.04 13.97
C LEU A 115 -16.74 -23.11 12.81
N LYS A 116 -17.27 -23.45 11.64
CA LYS A 116 -16.58 -23.28 10.35
C LYS A 116 -16.88 -21.90 9.76
N LYS A 117 -16.02 -21.45 8.83
CA LYS A 117 -16.27 -20.22 8.07
C LYS A 117 -17.65 -20.30 7.39
N GLY A 118 -18.47 -19.27 7.60
CA GLY A 118 -19.83 -19.16 7.07
C GLY A 118 -20.93 -19.78 7.94
N GLN A 119 -20.58 -20.58 8.94
CA GLN A 119 -21.55 -21.27 9.80
C GLN A 119 -22.22 -20.31 10.80
N PHE A 120 -23.47 -20.63 11.17
CA PHE A 120 -24.27 -19.90 12.14
C PHE A 120 -24.47 -20.70 13.43
N LYS A 121 -24.44 -20.01 14.57
CA LYS A 121 -24.85 -20.53 15.87
C LYS A 121 -25.36 -19.38 16.73
N ASP A 122 -26.50 -19.57 17.40
CA ASP A 122 -27.13 -18.56 18.27
C ASP A 122 -27.30 -17.18 17.58
N SER A 123 -27.70 -17.20 16.31
CA SER A 123 -27.85 -16.01 15.45
C SER A 123 -26.55 -15.23 15.17
N VAL A 124 -25.39 -15.79 15.52
CA VAL A 124 -24.07 -15.25 15.21
C VAL A 124 -23.46 -16.06 14.07
N GLN A 125 -23.00 -15.38 13.02
CA GLN A 125 -22.28 -16.00 11.90
C GLN A 125 -20.78 -15.81 12.07
N LEU A 126 -19.99 -16.85 11.80
CA LEU A 126 -18.56 -16.68 11.61
C LEU A 126 -18.27 -16.26 10.15
N ILE A 127 -17.76 -15.05 9.93
CA ILE A 127 -17.41 -14.58 8.57
C ILE A 127 -16.01 -15.04 8.18
N SER A 128 -15.06 -14.87 9.09
CA SER A 128 -13.65 -15.20 8.88
C SER A 128 -12.92 -15.26 10.22
N GLY A 129 -11.71 -15.79 10.22
CA GLY A 129 -10.86 -15.78 11.40
C GLY A 129 -9.45 -16.26 11.10
N ASN A 130 -8.54 -15.95 12.01
CA ASN A 130 -7.17 -16.44 12.04
C ASN A 130 -6.78 -16.78 13.49
N PHE A 131 -5.50 -17.07 13.74
CA PHE A 131 -5.01 -17.42 15.07
C PHE A 131 -5.13 -16.29 16.11
N LYS A 132 -5.18 -15.02 15.67
CA LYS A 132 -5.27 -13.85 16.57
C LYS A 132 -6.72 -13.43 16.86
N GLN A 133 -7.60 -13.53 15.88
CA GLN A 133 -8.95 -12.99 15.98
C GLN A 133 -9.96 -13.69 15.07
N VAL A 134 -11.24 -13.56 15.43
CA VAL A 134 -12.39 -13.99 14.63
C VAL A 134 -13.33 -12.83 14.34
N THR A 135 -13.83 -12.78 13.12
CA THR A 135 -14.81 -11.79 12.66
C THR A 135 -16.18 -12.43 12.63
N MET A 136 -17.10 -11.89 13.42
CA MET A 136 -18.46 -12.42 13.54
C MET A 136 -19.50 -11.40 13.08
N ARG A 137 -20.62 -11.90 12.57
CA ARG A 137 -21.80 -11.13 12.19
C ARG A 137 -22.94 -11.38 13.15
N TYR A 138 -23.55 -10.33 13.66
CA TYR A 138 -24.75 -10.39 14.48
C TYR A 138 -25.68 -9.22 14.16
N LYS A 139 -26.97 -9.48 13.89
CA LYS A 139 -27.99 -8.45 13.54
C LYS A 139 -27.48 -7.42 12.51
N ASN A 140 -26.88 -7.91 11.42
CA ASN A 140 -26.32 -7.11 10.33
C ASN A 140 -25.14 -6.18 10.73
N ARG A 141 -24.54 -6.39 11.91
CA ARG A 141 -23.30 -5.75 12.36
C ARG A 141 -22.16 -6.76 12.34
N ILE A 142 -20.96 -6.26 12.09
CA ILE A 142 -19.74 -7.07 12.06
C ILE A 142 -18.83 -6.57 13.17
N LYS A 143 -18.25 -7.49 13.94
CA LYS A 143 -17.28 -7.19 15.00
C LYS A 143 -16.19 -8.25 15.03
N ALA A 144 -14.97 -7.81 15.28
CA ALA A 144 -13.83 -8.70 15.49
C ALA A 144 -13.60 -8.94 16.99
N PHE A 145 -13.25 -10.17 17.34
CA PHE A 145 -12.94 -10.61 18.70
C PHE A 145 -11.55 -11.21 18.70
N ALA A 146 -10.65 -10.65 19.51
CA ALA A 146 -9.30 -11.18 19.71
C ALA A 146 -9.32 -12.44 20.57
N ILE A 147 -8.26 -13.24 20.46
CA ILE A 147 -8.09 -14.46 21.25
C ILE A 147 -8.01 -14.12 22.74
N LYS A 148 -8.73 -14.88 23.57
CA LYS A 148 -8.69 -14.73 25.01
C LYS A 148 -7.41 -15.36 25.54
N GLU A 149 -6.52 -14.55 26.09
CA GLU A 149 -5.34 -15.04 26.81
C GLU A 149 -5.79 -15.73 28.10
N ARG A 150 -5.29 -16.94 28.36
CA ARG A 150 -5.42 -17.57 29.68
C ARG A 150 -4.35 -16.93 30.58
N LYS A 151 -4.80 -16.30 31.66
CA LYS A 151 -3.96 -15.84 32.76
C LYS A 151 -3.68 -16.98 33.73
#